data_AF-A0AAU1R2T3-F1
#
_entry.id   AF-A0AAU1R2T3-F1
#
_cell.length_a   1.000
_cell.length_b   1.000
_cell.length_c   1.000
_cell.angle_alpha   90.00
_cell.angle_beta   90.00
_cell.angle_gamma   90.00
#
_symmetry.space_group_name_H-M   'P 1'
#
loop_
_entity.id
_entity.type
_entity.pdbx_description
1 polymer ?
#
loop_
_entity_poly.entity_id
_entity_poly.type
_entity_poly.pdbx_seq_one_letter_code
_entity_poly.pdbx_strand_id
1 'polypeptide(L)'
;MAAVKRIPRERGGWWHAYVCPAHGVELDHGDVLGGAFPEDGARCPRGCRVDTPAVRGAWTVLSHQAWARRIRLLAERGEDTEAVSALVEYTALYAELAGLHHDDAQPWMLRGRLFHQALTDAIWAVNIGHASWTLGARGTAGLAAVLPLLDELERAALDARDVLVGRGDLASNYTTWLTAAGIATGRAAAAVRGVPWDGAKQWLEGPHGLYAHLRACVADDGWEWEGSTYYHGFVLRAALLALRGTDPSALPGDVATRLCGMVDALAAIATDGGVLPALHDGPYLRQPLSLEWLELCSLSRQFAPAPRMDAVAARARADLAGADDGLDRLLDGWFTGTPLPERSAPAPVTVFGDAGYAVVRAAGVHTVLDFGPHGGSHGHRDKLSLYLYGVTAPWQPDPGQVPYAHEEFRDLYASTAAHPAFRVDGAEQAECAGRLLNADDTSATAEVTTAYDGVRAVRRVEAGTCHLVDVLTVTGERGALARVSAQLRPGVALDLQVQASGPVRTTWYGDELLHGWHTASTPVRPFCRPGPGPADDPQQQRTWADFTARDTTRVVFASVYQSASAGPAVTDVRLAEEGLVVSLADGSRHVHRTEA
;
A
#
# COMPACT_ATOMS: atom_id res chain seq x y z
N MET A 1 -29.38 0.97 -25.82
CA MET A 1 -29.71 -0.33 -25.18
C MET A 1 -28.86 -0.42 -23.94
N ALA A 2 -29.42 -0.78 -22.78
CA ALA A 2 -28.61 -0.99 -21.58
C ALA A 2 -27.61 -2.13 -21.85
N ALA A 3 -26.37 -1.98 -21.41
CA ALA A 3 -25.36 -3.04 -21.53
C ALA A 3 -25.88 -4.30 -20.83
N VAL A 4 -25.74 -5.46 -21.49
CA VAL A 4 -26.19 -6.75 -20.94
C VAL A 4 -25.23 -7.10 -19.80
N LYS A 5 -25.74 -7.18 -18.57
CA LYS A 5 -24.97 -7.65 -17.41
C LYS A 5 -25.07 -9.17 -17.32
N ARG A 6 -23.92 -9.86 -17.21
CA ARG A 6 -23.86 -11.31 -17.08
C ARG A 6 -22.72 -11.76 -16.16
N ILE A 7 -22.98 -12.75 -15.30
CA ILE A 7 -21.93 -13.40 -14.50
C ILE A 7 -21.05 -14.27 -15.42
N PRO A 8 -19.70 -14.20 -15.34
CA PRO A 8 -18.82 -15.07 -16.10
C PRO A 8 -19.10 -16.55 -15.83
N ARG A 9 -18.89 -17.41 -16.82
CA ARG A 9 -19.19 -18.85 -16.75
C ARG A 9 -17.95 -19.74 -16.67
N GLU A 10 -16.79 -19.15 -16.44
CA GLU A 10 -15.49 -19.82 -16.40
C GLU A 10 -14.81 -19.54 -15.05
N ARG A 11 -13.86 -20.39 -14.66
CA ARG A 11 -12.99 -20.12 -13.52
C ARG A 11 -12.06 -18.94 -13.83
N GLY A 12 -11.68 -18.18 -12.81
CA GLY A 12 -10.73 -17.10 -12.98
C GLY A 12 -9.28 -17.55 -12.80
N GLY A 13 -8.37 -16.82 -13.45
CA GLY A 13 -6.94 -17.05 -13.40
C GLY A 13 -6.27 -16.39 -12.19
N TRP A 14 -5.18 -15.68 -12.46
CA TRP A 14 -4.43 -14.90 -11.49
C TRP A 14 -4.45 -13.41 -11.86
N TRP A 15 -4.98 -12.57 -10.99
CA TRP A 15 -5.27 -11.17 -11.33
C TRP A 15 -4.03 -10.37 -11.73
N HIS A 16 -2.85 -10.69 -11.17
CA HIS A 16 -1.60 -10.02 -11.50
C HIS A 16 -1.15 -10.22 -12.96
N ALA A 17 -1.79 -11.14 -13.70
CA ALA A 17 -1.59 -11.25 -15.14
C ALA A 17 -2.35 -10.20 -15.96
N TYR A 18 -3.18 -9.34 -15.34
CA TYR A 18 -3.89 -8.27 -16.02
C TYR A 18 -3.04 -7.01 -16.25
N VAL A 19 -1.88 -7.20 -16.89
CA VAL A 19 -0.88 -6.16 -17.16
C VAL A 19 -0.44 -6.22 -18.62
N CYS A 20 -0.15 -5.07 -19.20
CA CYS A 20 0.35 -4.99 -20.56
C CYS A 20 1.81 -5.45 -20.61
N PRO A 21 2.15 -6.53 -21.34
CA PRO A 21 3.53 -7.05 -21.39
C PRO A 21 4.51 -6.13 -22.12
N ALA A 22 4.01 -5.15 -22.88
CA ALA A 22 4.85 -4.17 -23.56
C ALA A 22 5.14 -2.92 -22.72
N HIS A 23 4.23 -2.58 -21.80
CA HIS A 23 4.23 -1.26 -21.16
C HIS A 23 4.20 -1.30 -19.63
N GLY A 24 3.99 -2.44 -18.99
CA GLY A 24 3.96 -2.53 -17.52
C GLY A 24 2.73 -1.93 -16.85
N VAL A 25 1.84 -1.27 -17.61
CA VAL A 25 0.60 -0.68 -17.10
C VAL A 25 -0.49 -1.74 -16.93
N GLU A 26 -1.29 -1.59 -15.88
CA GLU A 26 -2.54 -2.34 -15.74
C GLU A 26 -3.43 -2.12 -16.97
N LEU A 27 -4.04 -3.20 -17.46
CA LEU A 27 -4.93 -3.13 -18.63
C LEU A 27 -6.26 -2.47 -18.23
N ASP A 28 -6.93 -1.84 -19.19
CA ASP A 28 -8.27 -1.25 -19.01
C ASP A 28 -9.27 -2.35 -18.64
N HIS A 29 -10.02 -2.13 -17.56
CA HIS A 29 -11.00 -3.07 -17.04
C HIS A 29 -12.23 -3.20 -17.97
N GLY A 30 -12.56 -2.15 -18.73
CA GLY A 30 -13.74 -2.12 -19.58
C GLY A 30 -15.04 -2.39 -18.81
N ASP A 31 -16.01 -3.07 -19.44
CA ASP A 31 -17.25 -3.49 -18.78
C ASP A 31 -17.09 -4.87 -18.11
N VAL A 32 -16.50 -4.88 -16.92
CA VAL A 32 -16.32 -6.10 -16.10
C VAL A 32 -17.64 -6.73 -15.65
N LEU A 33 -18.78 -6.04 -15.75
CA LEU A 33 -20.10 -6.61 -15.44
C LEU A 33 -20.77 -7.25 -16.66
N GLY A 34 -20.23 -7.04 -17.86
CA GLY A 34 -20.73 -7.63 -19.11
C GLY A 34 -20.53 -9.14 -19.22
N GLY A 35 -19.62 -9.71 -18.43
CA GLY A 35 -19.40 -11.17 -18.34
C GLY A 35 -18.71 -11.81 -19.55
N ALA A 36 -18.22 -11.00 -20.49
CA ALA A 36 -17.43 -11.46 -21.62
C ALA A 36 -16.15 -10.62 -21.76
N PHE A 37 -15.03 -11.30 -21.97
CA PHE A 37 -13.77 -10.64 -22.30
C PHE A 37 -13.89 -9.87 -23.63
N PRO A 38 -13.29 -8.67 -23.76
CA PRO A 38 -13.39 -7.88 -24.98
C PRO A 38 -12.94 -8.66 -26.23
N GLU A 39 -13.76 -8.68 -27.29
CA GLU A 39 -13.48 -9.43 -28.54
C GLU A 39 -12.15 -9.01 -29.20
N ASP A 40 -11.84 -7.71 -29.15
CA ASP A 40 -10.60 -7.15 -29.69
C ASP A 40 -9.41 -7.23 -28.71
N GLY A 41 -9.54 -7.93 -27.58
CA GLY A 41 -8.55 -7.94 -26.50
C GLY A 41 -8.62 -6.76 -25.54
N ALA A 42 -8.02 -6.95 -24.36
CA ALA A 42 -7.93 -5.94 -23.31
C ALA A 42 -7.06 -4.76 -23.77
N ARG A 43 -7.54 -3.53 -23.54
CA ARG A 43 -6.86 -2.32 -24.02
C ARG A 43 -5.80 -1.88 -23.03
N CYS A 44 -4.67 -1.43 -23.53
CA CYS A 44 -3.65 -0.73 -22.76
C CYS A 44 -3.82 0.79 -23.00
N PRO A 45 -3.69 1.65 -21.96
CA PRO A 45 -3.68 3.11 -22.13
C PRO A 45 -2.66 3.64 -23.14
N ARG A 46 -1.61 2.86 -23.42
CA ARG A 46 -0.56 3.15 -24.41
C ARG A 46 -0.83 2.55 -25.81
N GLY A 47 -2.04 2.04 -26.06
CA GLY A 47 -2.52 1.65 -27.40
C GLY A 47 -2.38 0.17 -27.77
N CYS A 48 -1.79 -0.67 -26.91
CA CYS A 48 -1.79 -2.12 -27.13
C CYS A 48 -3.18 -2.74 -26.97
N ARG A 49 -3.36 -3.90 -27.59
CA ARG A 49 -4.46 -4.82 -27.33
C ARG A 49 -3.86 -6.18 -26.96
N VAL A 50 -4.22 -6.69 -25.80
CA VAL A 50 -3.63 -7.90 -25.24
C VAL A 50 -4.71 -8.96 -25.10
N ASP A 51 -4.44 -10.11 -25.69
CA ASP A 51 -5.33 -11.25 -25.72
C ASP A 51 -4.51 -12.52 -25.55
N THR A 52 -4.34 -12.94 -24.30
CA THR A 52 -3.66 -14.19 -23.96
C THR A 52 -4.53 -14.95 -22.97
N PRO A 53 -4.38 -16.29 -22.84
CA PRO A 53 -5.12 -17.06 -21.85
C PRO A 53 -4.93 -16.53 -20.42
N ALA A 54 -3.73 -16.10 -20.06
CA ALA A 54 -3.44 -15.53 -18.74
C ALA A 54 -4.19 -14.21 -18.50
N VAL A 55 -4.21 -13.31 -19.48
CA VAL A 55 -4.93 -12.03 -19.41
C VAL A 55 -6.45 -12.24 -19.37
N ARG A 56 -6.98 -13.18 -20.17
CA ARG A 56 -8.39 -13.57 -20.11
C ARG A 56 -8.78 -14.11 -18.74
N GLY A 57 -7.97 -15.03 -18.19
CA GLY A 57 -8.18 -15.56 -16.85
C GLY A 57 -8.15 -14.46 -15.78
N ALA A 58 -7.19 -13.53 -15.87
CA ALA A 58 -7.08 -12.41 -14.95
C ALA A 58 -8.30 -11.46 -15.04
N TRP A 59 -8.79 -11.18 -16.25
CA TRP A 59 -10.02 -10.43 -16.46
C TRP A 59 -11.23 -11.12 -15.83
N THR A 60 -11.33 -12.46 -15.96
CA THR A 60 -12.40 -13.25 -15.33
C THR A 60 -12.38 -13.13 -13.80
N VAL A 61 -11.19 -13.05 -13.18
CA VAL A 61 -11.07 -12.71 -11.74
C VAL A 61 -11.69 -11.34 -11.45
N LEU A 62 -11.29 -10.30 -12.18
CA LEU A 62 -11.78 -8.93 -11.97
C LEU A 62 -13.30 -8.86 -12.16
N SER A 63 -13.85 -9.56 -13.15
CA SER A 63 -15.30 -9.64 -13.38
C SER A 63 -16.04 -10.32 -12.23
N HIS A 64 -15.55 -11.46 -11.72
CA HIS A 64 -16.16 -12.10 -10.55
C HIS A 64 -16.11 -11.22 -9.29
N GLN A 65 -15.00 -10.52 -9.04
CA GLN A 65 -14.86 -9.59 -7.92
C GLN A 65 -15.83 -8.41 -8.06
N ALA A 66 -15.95 -7.83 -9.25
CA ALA A 66 -16.90 -6.75 -9.54
C ALA A 66 -18.36 -7.19 -9.33
N TRP A 67 -18.69 -8.42 -9.73
CA TRP A 67 -20.01 -9.01 -9.48
C TRP A 67 -20.29 -9.24 -8.00
N ALA A 68 -19.33 -9.78 -7.23
CA ALA A 68 -19.52 -9.96 -5.79
C ALA A 68 -19.75 -8.63 -5.08
N ARG A 69 -18.97 -7.61 -5.44
CA ARG A 69 -19.17 -6.24 -4.94
C ARG A 69 -20.53 -5.67 -5.35
N ARG A 70 -20.98 -5.91 -6.60
CA ARG A 70 -22.32 -5.52 -7.04
C ARG A 70 -23.43 -6.22 -6.26
N ILE A 71 -23.30 -7.51 -5.99
CA ILE A 71 -24.28 -8.27 -5.18
C ILE A 71 -24.38 -7.67 -3.78
N ARG A 72 -23.23 -7.33 -3.17
CA ARG A 72 -23.21 -6.62 -1.88
C ARG A 72 -23.91 -5.26 -1.96
N LEU A 73 -23.64 -4.45 -2.97
CA LEU A 73 -24.34 -3.18 -3.20
C LEU A 73 -25.86 -3.36 -3.34
N LEU A 74 -26.32 -4.35 -4.11
CA LEU A 74 -27.74 -4.65 -4.26
C LEU A 74 -28.38 -5.02 -2.91
N ALA A 75 -27.70 -5.86 -2.13
CA ALA A 75 -28.15 -6.24 -0.79
C ALA A 75 -28.23 -5.05 0.17
N GLU A 76 -27.25 -4.15 0.18
CA GLU A 76 -27.27 -2.96 1.05
C GLU A 76 -28.30 -1.91 0.60
N ARG A 77 -28.63 -1.85 -0.70
CA ARG A 77 -29.68 -0.96 -1.24
C ARG A 77 -31.10 -1.49 -1.08
N GLY A 78 -31.26 -2.73 -0.60
CA GLY A 78 -32.56 -3.39 -0.51
C GLY A 78 -33.09 -3.91 -1.86
N GLU A 79 -32.23 -4.05 -2.87
CA GLU A 79 -32.56 -4.63 -4.18
C GLU A 79 -32.52 -6.18 -4.11
N ASP A 80 -33.26 -6.73 -3.14
CA ASP A 80 -33.14 -8.11 -2.65
C ASP A 80 -33.34 -9.18 -3.72
N THR A 81 -34.35 -9.01 -4.57
CA THR A 81 -34.68 -9.98 -5.61
C THR A 81 -33.52 -10.16 -6.60
N GLU A 82 -32.88 -9.07 -7.01
CA GLU A 82 -31.72 -9.12 -7.93
C GLU A 82 -30.51 -9.72 -7.22
N ALA A 83 -30.26 -9.34 -5.96
CA ALA A 83 -29.17 -9.88 -5.16
C ALA A 83 -29.30 -11.40 -4.94
N VAL A 84 -30.48 -11.87 -4.53
CA VAL A 84 -30.77 -13.30 -4.33
C VAL A 84 -30.65 -14.07 -5.64
N SER A 85 -31.18 -13.54 -6.75
CA SER A 85 -31.06 -14.19 -8.06
C SER A 85 -29.60 -14.41 -8.45
N ALA A 86 -28.75 -13.40 -8.27
CA ALA A 86 -27.32 -13.48 -8.58
C ALA A 86 -26.57 -14.44 -7.63
N LEU A 87 -26.92 -14.47 -6.33
CA LEU A 87 -26.37 -15.43 -5.36
C LEU A 87 -26.73 -16.88 -5.70
N VAL A 88 -27.97 -17.13 -6.13
CA VAL A 88 -28.43 -18.45 -6.57
C VAL A 88 -27.71 -18.87 -7.87
N GLU A 89 -27.53 -17.94 -8.81
CA GLU A 89 -26.73 -18.21 -10.02
C GLU A 89 -25.29 -18.58 -9.68
N TYR A 90 -24.65 -17.85 -8.75
CA TYR A 90 -23.32 -18.21 -8.25
C TYR A 90 -23.29 -19.53 -7.50
N THR A 91 -24.35 -19.88 -6.78
CA THR A 91 -24.41 -21.19 -6.10
C THR A 91 -24.40 -22.33 -7.10
N ALA A 92 -25.20 -22.23 -8.18
CA ALA A 92 -25.19 -23.22 -9.26
C ALA A 92 -23.83 -23.24 -10.00
N LEU A 93 -23.29 -22.06 -10.32
CA LEU A 93 -22.01 -21.94 -11.01
C LEU A 93 -20.85 -22.51 -10.19
N TYR A 94 -20.80 -22.20 -8.90
CA TYR A 94 -19.75 -22.72 -8.01
C TYR A 94 -19.84 -24.24 -7.89
N ALA A 95 -21.05 -24.81 -7.79
CA ALA A 95 -21.23 -26.26 -7.78
C ALA A 95 -20.78 -26.94 -9.10
N GLU A 96 -20.92 -26.25 -10.24
CA GLU A 96 -20.46 -26.72 -11.55
C GLU A 96 -18.94 -26.62 -11.71
N LEU A 97 -18.36 -25.48 -11.32
CA LEU A 97 -16.96 -25.17 -11.57
C LEU A 97 -16.00 -25.63 -10.47
N ALA A 98 -16.45 -25.66 -9.20
CA ALA A 98 -15.56 -25.92 -8.08
C ALA A 98 -15.26 -27.43 -7.94
N GLY A 99 -14.10 -27.84 -8.49
CA GLY A 99 -13.41 -29.05 -8.06
C GLY A 99 -12.71 -28.87 -6.70
N LEU A 100 -11.96 -29.89 -6.26
CA LEU A 100 -11.19 -29.83 -5.00
C LEU A 100 -10.19 -28.65 -4.97
N HIS A 101 -9.49 -28.41 -6.10
CA HIS A 101 -8.56 -27.31 -6.31
C HIS A 101 -8.62 -26.80 -7.77
N HIS A 102 -8.00 -25.66 -8.05
CA HIS A 102 -7.75 -25.17 -9.41
C HIS A 102 -6.46 -25.79 -9.97
N ASP A 103 -6.56 -26.56 -11.05
CA ASP A 103 -5.44 -27.36 -11.57
C ASP A 103 -4.35 -26.51 -12.24
N ASP A 104 -4.72 -25.37 -12.82
CA ASP A 104 -3.77 -24.43 -13.45
C ASP A 104 -3.06 -23.49 -12.46
N ALA A 105 -3.28 -23.66 -11.15
CA ALA A 105 -2.61 -22.87 -10.13
C ALA A 105 -1.12 -23.27 -10.01
N GLN A 106 -0.24 -22.26 -9.92
CA GLN A 106 1.20 -22.48 -9.80
C GLN A 106 1.55 -23.19 -8.47
N PRO A 107 2.63 -23.98 -8.40
CA PRO A 107 2.96 -24.77 -7.20
C PRO A 107 3.18 -23.95 -5.92
N TRP A 108 3.64 -22.71 -6.06
CA TRP A 108 3.86 -21.80 -4.92
C TRP A 108 2.55 -21.21 -4.37
N MET A 109 1.46 -21.26 -5.14
CA MET A 109 0.18 -20.69 -4.74
C MET A 109 -0.55 -21.60 -3.75
N LEU A 110 -1.12 -20.99 -2.71
CA LEU A 110 -2.21 -21.63 -1.96
C LEU A 110 -3.42 -21.73 -2.89
N ARG A 111 -3.72 -22.93 -3.37
CA ARG A 111 -4.65 -23.14 -4.49
C ARG A 111 -6.10 -22.85 -4.11
N GLY A 112 -6.75 -21.99 -4.90
CA GLY A 112 -8.18 -21.73 -4.82
C GLY A 112 -9.02 -22.79 -5.51
N ARG A 113 -10.32 -22.51 -5.63
CA ARG A 113 -11.34 -23.32 -6.29
C ARG A 113 -12.07 -22.55 -7.37
N LEU A 114 -12.45 -21.29 -7.16
CA LEU A 114 -12.98 -20.46 -8.26
C LEU A 114 -11.85 -19.75 -9.01
N PHE A 115 -10.78 -19.41 -8.29
CA PHE A 115 -9.59 -18.78 -8.83
C PHE A 115 -8.33 -19.64 -8.63
N HIS A 116 -7.21 -19.24 -9.25
CA HIS A 116 -5.91 -19.89 -9.01
C HIS A 116 -5.49 -19.85 -7.52
N GLN A 117 -5.83 -18.77 -6.79
CA GLN A 117 -5.42 -18.54 -5.41
C GLN A 117 -6.60 -18.57 -4.43
N ALA A 118 -6.44 -19.25 -3.29
CA ALA A 118 -7.41 -19.28 -2.20
C ALA A 118 -7.59 -17.89 -1.54
N LEU A 119 -6.56 -17.04 -1.58
CA LEU A 119 -6.69 -15.64 -1.18
C LEU A 119 -7.75 -14.92 -2.03
N THR A 120 -7.70 -15.08 -3.34
CA THR A 120 -8.66 -14.46 -4.25
C THR A 120 -10.08 -15.00 -4.02
N ASP A 121 -10.22 -16.29 -3.72
CA ASP A 121 -11.50 -16.90 -3.34
C ASP A 121 -12.03 -16.24 -2.07
N ALA A 122 -11.17 -16.02 -1.07
CA ALA A 122 -11.55 -15.43 0.21
C ALA A 122 -12.04 -13.98 0.06
N ILE A 123 -11.35 -13.14 -0.71
CA ILE A 123 -11.76 -11.75 -0.99
C ILE A 123 -13.14 -11.71 -1.65
N TRP A 124 -13.38 -12.61 -2.60
CA TRP A 124 -14.68 -12.76 -3.26
C TRP A 124 -15.76 -13.23 -2.27
N ALA A 125 -15.44 -14.26 -1.49
CA ALA A 125 -16.34 -14.88 -0.52
C ALA A 125 -16.77 -13.93 0.60
N VAL A 126 -15.92 -13.00 1.04
CA VAL A 126 -16.28 -11.96 2.02
C VAL A 126 -17.46 -11.11 1.51
N ASN A 127 -17.45 -10.70 0.24
CA ASN A 127 -18.55 -9.94 -0.36
C ASN A 127 -19.84 -10.77 -0.45
N ILE A 128 -19.74 -12.02 -0.90
CA ILE A 128 -20.86 -12.97 -0.99
C ILE A 128 -21.47 -13.23 0.41
N GLY A 129 -20.62 -13.46 1.41
CA GLY A 129 -21.00 -13.68 2.80
C GLY A 129 -21.71 -12.45 3.37
N HIS A 130 -21.14 -11.25 3.23
CA HIS A 130 -21.79 -10.04 3.74
C HIS A 130 -23.12 -9.73 3.05
N ALA A 131 -23.23 -9.91 1.74
CA ALA A 131 -24.49 -9.74 1.03
C ALA A 131 -25.56 -10.72 1.54
N SER A 132 -25.18 -12.00 1.65
CA SER A 132 -26.06 -13.06 2.16
C SER A 132 -26.46 -12.84 3.62
N TRP A 133 -25.54 -12.33 4.45
CA TRP A 133 -25.82 -11.99 5.84
C TRP A 133 -26.80 -10.80 5.93
N THR A 134 -26.59 -9.73 5.15
CA THR A 134 -27.51 -8.58 5.11
C THR A 134 -28.93 -9.00 4.71
N LEU A 135 -29.07 -9.88 3.71
CA LEU A 135 -30.37 -10.40 3.27
C LEU A 135 -30.96 -11.38 4.31
N GLY A 136 -30.13 -12.24 4.91
CA GLY A 136 -30.55 -13.21 5.93
C GLY A 136 -31.07 -12.54 7.19
N ALA A 137 -30.39 -11.48 7.66
CA ALA A 137 -30.82 -10.69 8.81
C ALA A 137 -32.18 -9.99 8.58
N ARG A 138 -32.54 -9.72 7.32
CA ARG A 138 -33.85 -9.18 6.93
C ARG A 138 -34.91 -10.25 6.69
N GLY A 139 -34.55 -11.54 6.76
CA GLY A 139 -35.46 -12.65 6.50
C GLY A 139 -35.87 -12.77 5.02
N THR A 140 -35.03 -12.33 4.08
CA THR A 140 -35.34 -12.36 2.65
C THR A 140 -35.55 -13.80 2.15
N ALA A 141 -36.65 -14.02 1.42
CA ALA A 141 -37.00 -15.33 0.87
C ALA A 141 -36.00 -15.81 -0.21
N GLY A 142 -35.89 -17.12 -0.38
CA GLY A 142 -35.04 -17.75 -1.42
C GLY A 142 -33.58 -17.99 -1.02
N LEU A 143 -33.10 -17.41 0.09
CA LEU A 143 -31.72 -17.59 0.55
C LEU A 143 -31.35 -19.01 0.97
N ALA A 144 -32.33 -19.85 1.30
CA ALA A 144 -32.09 -21.26 1.61
C ALA A 144 -31.33 -21.99 0.48
N ALA A 145 -31.53 -21.57 -0.78
CA ALA A 145 -30.81 -22.12 -1.93
C ALA A 145 -29.31 -21.75 -1.95
N VAL A 146 -28.88 -20.75 -1.18
CA VAL A 146 -27.49 -20.26 -1.13
C VAL A 146 -26.68 -20.96 -0.04
N LEU A 147 -27.33 -21.66 0.91
CA LEU A 147 -26.66 -22.35 2.02
C LEU A 147 -25.52 -23.29 1.58
N PRO A 148 -25.66 -24.13 0.52
CA PRO A 148 -24.57 -25.00 0.09
C PRO A 148 -23.31 -24.23 -0.29
N LEU A 149 -23.46 -23.05 -0.92
CA LEU A 149 -22.33 -22.20 -1.26
C LEU A 149 -21.66 -21.65 0.01
N LEU A 150 -22.45 -21.13 0.97
CA LEU A 150 -21.90 -20.54 2.19
C LEU A 150 -21.12 -21.55 3.04
N ASP A 151 -21.66 -22.76 3.23
CA ASP A 151 -21.00 -23.82 3.98
C ASP A 151 -19.70 -24.25 3.31
N GLU A 152 -19.72 -24.37 1.98
CA GLU A 152 -18.55 -24.80 1.22
C GLU A 152 -17.44 -23.73 1.20
N LEU A 153 -17.80 -22.45 1.17
CA LEU A 153 -16.85 -21.35 1.30
C LEU A 153 -16.24 -21.26 2.70
N GLU A 154 -17.02 -21.48 3.76
CA GLU A 154 -16.49 -21.55 5.12
C GLU A 154 -15.47 -22.69 5.25
N ARG A 155 -15.82 -23.87 4.74
CA ARG A 155 -14.92 -25.03 4.74
C ARG A 155 -13.66 -24.80 3.93
N ALA A 156 -13.78 -24.24 2.72
CA ALA A 156 -12.63 -23.91 1.87
C ALA A 156 -11.66 -22.94 2.55
N ALA A 157 -12.20 -21.91 3.21
CA ALA A 157 -11.41 -20.95 3.96
C ALA A 157 -10.66 -21.60 5.13
N LEU A 158 -11.31 -22.55 5.83
CA LEU A 158 -10.70 -23.29 6.93
C LEU A 158 -9.56 -24.18 6.43
N ASP A 159 -9.83 -24.99 5.40
CA ASP A 159 -8.84 -25.89 4.78
C ASP A 159 -7.58 -25.11 4.35
N ALA A 160 -7.77 -23.96 3.69
CA ALA A 160 -6.67 -23.12 3.22
C ALA A 160 -5.91 -22.45 4.38
N ARG A 161 -6.60 -21.97 5.43
CA ARG A 161 -5.95 -21.40 6.62
C ARG A 161 -5.11 -22.44 7.34
N ASP A 162 -5.61 -23.65 7.47
CA ASP A 162 -4.93 -24.73 8.19
C ASP A 162 -3.64 -25.16 7.46
N VAL A 163 -3.58 -25.03 6.12
CA VAL A 163 -2.33 -25.19 5.35
C VAL A 163 -1.29 -24.14 5.75
N LEU A 164 -1.67 -22.86 5.89
CA LEU A 164 -0.75 -21.80 6.31
C LEU A 164 -0.26 -22.00 7.74
N VAL A 165 -1.18 -22.30 8.65
CA VAL A 165 -0.85 -22.59 10.06
C VAL A 165 0.09 -23.80 10.16
N GLY A 166 -0.16 -24.86 9.38
CA GLY A 166 0.69 -26.04 9.32
C GLY A 166 2.11 -25.76 8.80
N ARG A 167 2.32 -24.67 8.06
CA ARG A 167 3.63 -24.19 7.59
C ARG A 167 4.31 -23.22 8.58
N GLY A 168 3.59 -22.77 9.62
CA GLY A 168 4.05 -21.73 10.54
C GLY A 168 3.75 -20.30 10.07
N ASP A 169 2.98 -20.13 8.99
CA ASP A 169 2.73 -18.85 8.34
C ASP A 169 1.49 -18.14 8.91
N LEU A 170 1.27 -18.24 10.23
CA LEU A 170 0.09 -17.62 10.88
C LEU A 170 0.04 -16.12 10.58
N ALA A 171 1.19 -15.43 10.54
CA ALA A 171 1.29 -13.99 10.30
C ALA A 171 1.02 -13.55 8.84
N SER A 172 0.85 -14.49 7.89
CA SER A 172 0.59 -14.13 6.49
C SER A 172 -0.69 -13.31 6.33
N ASN A 173 -0.65 -12.28 5.47
CA ASN A 173 -1.84 -11.50 5.11
C ASN A 173 -3.01 -12.37 4.57
N TYR A 174 -2.72 -13.57 4.03
CA TYR A 174 -3.74 -14.53 3.58
C TYR A 174 -4.63 -14.98 4.74
N THR A 175 -4.05 -15.18 5.92
CA THR A 175 -4.74 -15.67 7.11
C THR A 175 -5.90 -14.74 7.51
N THR A 176 -5.73 -13.42 7.43
CA THR A 176 -6.83 -12.49 7.76
C THR A 176 -8.00 -12.63 6.79
N TRP A 177 -7.74 -12.67 5.48
CA TRP A 177 -8.82 -12.78 4.48
C TRP A 177 -9.54 -14.12 4.53
N LEU A 178 -8.81 -15.22 4.72
CA LEU A 178 -9.41 -16.53 4.93
C LEU A 178 -10.29 -16.55 6.19
N THR A 179 -9.81 -15.94 7.28
CA THR A 179 -10.58 -15.79 8.51
C THR A 179 -11.82 -14.93 8.32
N ALA A 180 -11.69 -13.79 7.62
CA ALA A 180 -12.81 -12.90 7.31
C ALA A 180 -13.87 -13.61 6.44
N ALA A 181 -13.43 -14.39 5.45
CA ALA A 181 -14.33 -15.19 4.61
C ALA A 181 -15.12 -16.20 5.45
N GLY A 182 -14.44 -16.98 6.29
CA GLY A 182 -15.09 -17.96 7.17
C GLY A 182 -16.08 -17.34 8.14
N ILE A 183 -15.75 -16.18 8.73
CA ILE A 183 -16.68 -15.46 9.62
C ILE A 183 -17.89 -14.95 8.84
N ALA A 184 -17.66 -14.30 7.68
CA ALA A 184 -18.73 -13.71 6.89
C ALA A 184 -19.70 -14.78 6.37
N THR A 185 -19.19 -15.91 5.85
CA THR A 185 -20.03 -16.99 5.32
C THR A 185 -20.70 -17.79 6.44
N GLY A 186 -20.00 -18.09 7.54
CA GLY A 186 -20.58 -18.80 8.68
C GLY A 186 -21.68 -18.00 9.38
N ARG A 187 -21.50 -16.69 9.57
CA ARG A 187 -22.54 -15.80 10.11
C ARG A 187 -23.71 -15.66 9.14
N ALA A 188 -23.45 -15.56 7.85
CA ALA A 188 -24.52 -15.55 6.83
C ALA A 188 -25.35 -16.84 6.89
N ALA A 189 -24.70 -18.01 6.95
CA ALA A 189 -25.37 -19.29 6.99
C ALA A 189 -26.21 -19.45 8.27
N ALA A 190 -25.68 -19.02 9.42
CA ALA A 190 -26.43 -18.99 10.68
C ALA A 190 -27.67 -18.07 10.60
N ALA A 191 -27.52 -16.87 10.02
CA ALA A 191 -28.63 -15.93 9.83
C ALA A 191 -29.72 -16.52 8.90
N VAL A 192 -29.34 -17.13 7.78
CA VAL A 192 -30.28 -17.79 6.86
C VAL A 192 -31.01 -18.97 7.51
N ARG A 193 -30.33 -19.72 8.38
CA ARG A 193 -30.92 -20.82 9.15
C ARG A 193 -31.80 -20.35 10.33
N GLY A 194 -31.70 -19.08 10.72
CA GLY A 194 -32.37 -18.56 11.92
C GLY A 194 -31.81 -19.13 13.22
N VAL A 195 -30.51 -19.46 13.26
CA VAL A 195 -29.83 -19.98 14.46
C VAL A 195 -28.70 -19.03 14.91
N PRO A 196 -28.34 -19.02 16.20
CA PRO A 196 -27.14 -18.31 16.64
C PRO A 196 -25.88 -18.84 15.96
N TRP A 197 -24.95 -17.95 15.63
CA TRP A 197 -23.63 -18.34 15.12
C TRP A 197 -22.74 -18.84 16.27
N ASP A 198 -22.13 -20.01 16.10
CA ASP A 198 -21.29 -20.69 17.10
C ASP A 198 -19.79 -20.76 16.70
N GLY A 199 -19.40 -20.14 15.58
CA GLY A 199 -18.04 -20.16 15.04
C GLY A 199 -17.01 -19.27 15.77
N ALA A 200 -17.39 -18.54 16.83
CA ALA A 200 -16.52 -17.57 17.50
C ALA A 200 -15.20 -18.18 17.99
N LYS A 201 -15.25 -19.37 18.58
CA LYS A 201 -14.04 -20.07 19.05
C LYS A 201 -13.09 -20.45 17.91
N GLN A 202 -13.61 -20.84 16.75
CA GLN A 202 -12.80 -21.27 15.61
C GLN A 202 -12.17 -20.10 14.87
N TRP A 203 -12.92 -19.00 14.74
CA TRP A 203 -12.58 -17.92 13.83
C TRP A 203 -12.07 -16.65 14.51
N LEU A 204 -12.45 -16.38 15.77
CA LEU A 204 -12.03 -15.19 16.50
C LEU A 204 -11.02 -15.54 17.61
N GLU A 205 -11.43 -16.36 18.55
CA GLU A 205 -10.76 -16.51 19.86
C GLU A 205 -9.69 -17.60 19.91
N GLY A 206 -9.82 -18.63 19.06
CA GLY A 206 -8.93 -19.78 19.06
C GLY A 206 -7.48 -19.44 18.68
N PRO A 207 -6.56 -20.41 18.84
CA PRO A 207 -5.11 -20.20 18.61
C PRO A 207 -4.76 -19.84 17.16
N HIS A 208 -5.70 -20.02 16.24
CA HIS A 208 -5.57 -19.71 14.80
C HIS A 208 -6.67 -18.74 14.32
N GLY A 209 -7.42 -18.15 15.26
CA GLY A 209 -8.45 -17.16 14.98
C GLY A 209 -7.86 -15.77 14.75
N LEU A 210 -8.73 -14.82 14.39
CA LEU A 210 -8.37 -13.45 14.07
C LEU A 210 -7.50 -12.79 15.16
N TYR A 211 -7.83 -13.01 16.44
CA TYR A 211 -7.10 -12.38 17.54
C TYR A 211 -5.67 -12.90 17.67
N ALA A 212 -5.45 -14.21 17.44
CA ALA A 212 -4.12 -14.78 17.42
C ALA A 212 -3.31 -14.30 16.21
N HIS A 213 -3.96 -14.18 15.04
CA HIS A 213 -3.32 -13.63 13.85
C HIS A 213 -2.87 -12.18 14.05
N LEU A 214 -3.76 -11.29 14.51
CA LEU A 214 -3.43 -9.87 14.77
C LEU A 214 -2.28 -9.72 15.76
N ARG A 215 -2.17 -10.64 16.74
CA ARG A 215 -1.03 -10.70 17.68
C ARG A 215 0.29 -11.09 17.02
N ALA A 216 0.24 -11.87 15.95
CA ALA A 216 1.40 -12.38 15.25
C ALA A 216 1.88 -11.46 14.12
N CYS A 217 0.97 -10.76 13.42
CA CYS A 217 1.31 -9.98 12.23
C CYS A 217 1.45 -8.47 12.47
N VAL A 218 0.92 -7.92 13.56
CA VAL A 218 1.01 -6.49 13.87
C VAL A 218 2.12 -6.26 14.90
N ALA A 219 2.96 -5.25 14.72
CA ALA A 219 3.96 -4.85 15.70
C ALA A 219 3.35 -3.94 16.78
N ASP A 220 4.12 -3.63 17.83
CA ASP A 220 3.62 -2.78 18.92
C ASP A 220 3.49 -1.30 18.48
N ASP A 221 4.22 -0.90 17.44
CA ASP A 221 4.08 0.40 16.78
C ASP A 221 2.87 0.50 15.82
N GLY A 222 2.07 -0.58 15.73
CA GLY A 222 0.82 -0.62 14.98
C GLY A 222 0.95 -1.07 13.53
N TRP A 223 2.16 -1.27 13.01
CA TRP A 223 2.35 -1.73 11.64
C TRP A 223 2.16 -3.23 11.46
N GLU A 224 1.57 -3.61 10.33
CA GLU A 224 1.67 -4.98 9.83
C GLU A 224 3.12 -5.27 9.37
N TRP A 225 3.62 -6.49 9.65
CA TRP A 225 5.04 -6.84 9.57
C TRP A 225 5.67 -6.75 8.17
N GLU A 226 4.88 -6.77 7.09
CA GLU A 226 5.39 -6.63 5.72
C GLU A 226 5.83 -5.18 5.43
N GLY A 227 5.40 -4.22 6.26
CA GLY A 227 5.76 -2.80 6.12
C GLY A 227 5.15 -2.11 4.89
N SER A 228 4.46 -2.86 4.01
CA SER A 228 3.80 -2.30 2.83
C SER A 228 2.53 -1.54 3.23
N THR A 229 2.37 -0.33 2.69
CA THR A 229 1.14 0.45 2.89
C THR A 229 -0.09 -0.29 2.37
N TYR A 230 0.04 -0.97 1.23
CA TYR A 230 -1.07 -1.72 0.65
C TYR A 230 -1.43 -2.91 1.54
N TYR A 231 -0.46 -3.76 1.90
CA TYR A 231 -0.72 -4.96 2.68
C TYR A 231 -1.14 -4.66 4.13
N HIS A 232 -0.64 -3.58 4.71
CA HIS A 232 -1.13 -3.05 5.98
C HIS A 232 -2.63 -2.75 5.92
N GLY A 233 -3.05 -1.94 4.96
CA GLY A 233 -4.45 -1.58 4.79
C GLY A 233 -5.33 -2.75 4.33
N PHE A 234 -4.75 -3.69 3.57
CA PHE A 234 -5.37 -4.94 3.14
C PHE A 234 -5.74 -5.84 4.33
N VAL A 235 -4.82 -6.01 5.29
CA VAL A 235 -5.06 -6.77 6.54
C VAL A 235 -6.04 -6.02 7.43
N LEU A 236 -5.85 -4.72 7.67
CA LEU A 236 -6.75 -3.92 8.50
C LEU A 236 -8.19 -3.98 7.98
N ARG A 237 -8.38 -3.81 6.66
CA ARG A 237 -9.71 -3.87 6.04
C ARG A 237 -10.37 -5.22 6.25
N ALA A 238 -9.65 -6.32 6.02
CA ALA A 238 -10.19 -7.67 6.22
C ALA A 238 -10.56 -7.93 7.69
N ALA A 239 -9.75 -7.47 8.63
CA ALA A 239 -10.05 -7.58 10.06
C ALA A 239 -11.31 -6.78 10.45
N LEU A 240 -11.46 -5.55 9.97
CA LEU A 240 -12.65 -4.72 10.24
C LEU A 240 -13.92 -5.28 9.57
N LEU A 241 -13.80 -5.87 8.38
CA LEU A 241 -14.90 -6.58 7.73
C LEU A 241 -15.32 -7.83 8.54
N ALA A 242 -14.35 -8.60 9.03
CA ALA A 242 -14.58 -9.78 9.87
C ALA A 242 -15.31 -9.45 11.19
N LEU A 243 -15.09 -8.25 11.72
CA LEU A 243 -15.65 -7.79 12.99
C LEU A 243 -17.02 -7.12 12.87
N ARG A 244 -17.70 -7.21 11.72
CA ARG A 244 -19.09 -6.73 11.54
C ARG A 244 -19.98 -7.18 12.69
N GLY A 245 -20.78 -6.26 13.23
CA GLY A 245 -21.73 -6.52 14.32
C GLY A 245 -21.09 -6.75 15.69
N THR A 246 -19.79 -6.44 15.85
CA THR A 246 -19.09 -6.48 17.14
C THR A 246 -19.13 -5.08 17.77
N ASP A 247 -19.22 -5.01 19.10
CA ASP A 247 -18.97 -3.79 19.87
C ASP A 247 -17.45 -3.59 19.99
N PRO A 248 -16.86 -2.52 19.44
CA PRO A 248 -15.43 -2.27 19.53
C PRO A 248 -14.90 -2.27 20.97
N SER A 249 -15.71 -1.84 21.94
CA SER A 249 -15.35 -1.80 23.36
C SER A 249 -15.35 -3.18 24.03
N ALA A 250 -15.98 -4.19 23.40
CA ALA A 250 -16.04 -5.57 23.90
C ALA A 250 -14.87 -6.43 23.40
N LEU A 251 -14.02 -5.90 22.52
CA LEU A 251 -12.82 -6.61 22.06
C LEU A 251 -11.79 -6.78 23.19
N PRO A 252 -10.97 -7.84 23.17
CA PRO A 252 -9.78 -7.91 24.01
C PRO A 252 -8.94 -6.64 23.85
N GLY A 253 -8.50 -6.04 24.97
CA GLY A 253 -7.85 -4.73 24.95
C GLY A 253 -6.62 -4.66 24.06
N ASP A 254 -5.82 -5.74 24.03
CA ASP A 254 -4.63 -5.85 23.19
C ASP A 254 -4.96 -5.93 21.69
N VAL A 255 -6.06 -6.60 21.33
CA VAL A 255 -6.57 -6.65 19.94
C VAL A 255 -7.08 -5.28 19.50
N ALA A 256 -7.86 -4.61 20.36
CA ALA A 256 -8.33 -3.26 20.10
C ALA A 256 -7.17 -2.26 19.93
N THR A 257 -6.16 -2.34 20.79
CA THR A 257 -4.94 -1.52 20.69
C THR A 257 -4.21 -1.74 19.36
N ARG A 258 -4.06 -3.00 18.90
CA ARG A 258 -3.42 -3.31 17.62
C ARG A 258 -4.17 -2.71 16.44
N LEU A 259 -5.49 -2.88 16.38
CA LEU A 259 -6.31 -2.30 15.31
C LEU A 259 -6.30 -0.76 15.33
N CYS A 260 -6.33 -0.13 16.52
CA CYS A 260 -6.14 1.32 16.65
C CYS A 260 -4.76 1.77 16.16
N GLY A 261 -3.69 1.02 16.50
CA GLY A 261 -2.33 1.30 16.04
C GLY A 261 -2.21 1.21 14.52
N MET A 262 -2.89 0.26 13.88
CA MET A 262 -2.96 0.18 12.41
C MET A 262 -3.64 1.43 11.80
N VAL A 263 -4.73 1.92 12.41
CA VAL A 263 -5.33 3.18 11.98
C VAL A 263 -4.37 4.36 12.17
N ASP A 264 -3.65 4.41 13.29
CA ASP A 264 -2.66 5.44 13.57
C ASP A 264 -1.51 5.44 12.55
N ALA A 265 -1.03 4.25 12.16
CA ALA A 265 0.02 4.09 11.16
C ALA A 265 -0.38 4.69 9.80
N LEU A 266 -1.56 4.35 9.28
CA LEU A 266 -2.08 4.93 8.03
C LEU A 266 -2.31 6.44 8.15
N ALA A 267 -2.89 6.89 9.27
CA ALA A 267 -3.10 8.31 9.53
C ALA A 267 -1.78 9.09 9.58
N ALA A 268 -0.72 8.48 10.11
CA ALA A 268 0.59 9.07 10.29
C ALA A 268 1.46 9.05 9.03
N ILE A 269 1.25 8.17 8.05
CA ILE A 269 1.94 8.27 6.75
C ILE A 269 1.14 9.07 5.73
N ALA A 270 -0.16 9.27 5.95
CA ALA A 270 -0.97 10.07 5.05
C ALA A 270 -0.53 11.55 5.04
N THR A 271 -0.53 12.16 3.85
CA THR A 271 -0.36 13.60 3.68
C THR A 271 -1.62 14.37 4.09
N ASP A 272 -1.53 15.70 4.16
CA ASP A 272 -2.67 16.58 4.50
C ASP A 272 -3.78 16.50 3.46
N GLY A 273 -3.44 16.19 2.21
CA GLY A 273 -4.38 15.96 1.12
C GLY A 273 -4.75 14.48 0.92
N GLY A 274 -4.39 13.59 1.86
CA GLY A 274 -4.83 12.19 1.84
C GLY A 274 -4.05 11.27 0.91
N VAL A 275 -2.86 11.66 0.46
CA VAL A 275 -1.97 10.74 -0.27
C VAL A 275 -1.41 9.72 0.72
N LEU A 276 -1.59 8.44 0.42
CA LEU A 276 -0.90 7.35 1.08
C LEU A 276 0.35 6.98 0.27
N PRO A 277 1.57 7.08 0.84
CA PRO A 277 2.79 6.58 0.21
C PRO A 277 2.68 5.10 -0.15
N ALA A 278 3.03 4.71 -1.38
CA ALA A 278 2.96 3.32 -1.84
C ALA A 278 4.22 2.53 -1.44
N LEU A 279 4.54 2.50 -0.14
CA LEU A 279 5.72 1.85 0.41
C LEU A 279 5.72 0.36 0.09
N HIS A 280 6.87 -0.16 -0.36
CA HIS A 280 7.06 -1.58 -0.71
C HIS A 280 6.07 -2.05 -1.81
N ASP A 281 5.81 -3.36 -1.90
CA ASP A 281 4.83 -3.89 -2.86
C ASP A 281 3.43 -3.32 -2.58
N GLY A 282 2.93 -2.54 -3.54
CA GLY A 282 1.58 -2.04 -3.55
C GLY A 282 1.31 -1.27 -4.82
N PRO A 283 0.08 -1.31 -5.36
CA PRO A 283 -0.28 -0.48 -6.49
C PRO A 283 -0.11 1.00 -6.12
N TYR A 284 0.59 1.76 -6.96
CA TYR A 284 0.75 3.19 -6.72
C TYR A 284 -0.58 3.95 -6.89
N LEU A 285 -1.29 3.74 -8.01
CA LEU A 285 -2.62 4.27 -8.27
C LEU A 285 -3.45 3.27 -9.08
N ARG A 286 -4.64 2.89 -8.59
CA ARG A 286 -5.64 2.11 -9.35
C ARG A 286 -7.05 2.38 -8.83
N GLN A 287 -8.05 2.47 -9.71
CA GLN A 287 -9.44 2.73 -9.31
C GLN A 287 -9.98 1.71 -8.30
N PRO A 288 -9.74 0.38 -8.45
CA PRO A 288 -10.21 -0.58 -7.45
C PRO A 288 -9.59 -0.36 -6.07
N LEU A 289 -8.31 0.06 -6.00
CA LEU A 289 -7.66 0.41 -4.73
C LEU A 289 -8.40 1.56 -4.05
N SER A 290 -8.82 2.58 -4.79
CA SER A 290 -9.59 3.69 -4.24
C SER A 290 -10.93 3.24 -3.64
N LEU A 291 -11.61 2.26 -4.26
CA LEU A 291 -12.82 1.65 -3.66
C LEU A 291 -12.51 0.89 -2.37
N GLU A 292 -11.37 0.18 -2.32
CA GLU A 292 -10.88 -0.52 -1.13
C GLU A 292 -10.57 0.49 0.00
N TRP A 293 -9.96 1.63 -0.33
CA TRP A 293 -9.67 2.72 0.62
C TRP A 293 -10.91 3.41 1.13
N LEU A 294 -11.91 3.69 0.28
CA LEU A 294 -13.18 4.25 0.74
C LEU A 294 -13.88 3.34 1.76
N GLU A 295 -13.90 2.04 1.47
CA GLU A 295 -14.45 1.05 2.40
C GLU A 295 -13.66 1.03 3.72
N LEU A 296 -12.33 0.94 3.67
CA LEU A 296 -11.50 0.96 4.87
C LEU A 296 -11.73 2.23 5.69
N CYS A 297 -11.73 3.41 5.08
CA CYS A 297 -11.93 4.68 5.79
C CYS A 297 -13.32 4.74 6.46
N SER A 298 -14.37 4.26 5.79
CA SER A 298 -15.71 4.18 6.37
C SER A 298 -15.77 3.24 7.58
N LEU A 299 -15.11 2.08 7.49
CA LEU A 299 -15.01 1.13 8.61
C LEU A 299 -14.18 1.72 9.77
N SER A 300 -13.01 2.31 9.48
CA SER A 300 -12.16 2.94 10.50
C SER A 300 -12.87 4.09 11.21
N ARG A 301 -13.68 4.90 10.50
CA ARG A 301 -14.50 5.96 11.12
C ARG A 301 -15.49 5.40 12.15
N GLN A 302 -16.05 4.21 11.91
CA GLN A 302 -16.99 3.58 12.85
C GLN A 302 -16.27 2.77 13.95
N PHE A 303 -14.99 2.45 13.76
CA PHE A 303 -14.20 1.67 14.72
C PHE A 303 -13.38 2.57 15.65
N ALA A 304 -12.45 3.34 15.08
CA ALA A 304 -11.54 4.24 15.78
C ALA A 304 -11.28 5.46 14.86
N PRO A 305 -12.10 6.53 14.96
CA PRO A 305 -12.06 7.64 14.02
C PRO A 305 -10.71 8.35 14.02
N ALA A 306 -10.21 8.75 12.84
CA ALA A 306 -8.99 9.52 12.69
C ALA A 306 -9.16 10.58 11.59
N PRO A 307 -9.06 11.89 11.87
CA PRO A 307 -9.33 12.94 10.88
C PRO A 307 -8.49 12.83 9.59
N ARG A 308 -7.26 12.32 9.70
CA ARG A 308 -6.38 12.03 8.55
C ARG A 308 -7.00 11.03 7.56
N MET A 309 -7.75 10.05 8.04
CA MET A 309 -8.39 9.06 7.19
C MET A 309 -9.55 9.65 6.39
N ASP A 310 -10.16 10.75 6.85
CA ASP A 310 -11.17 11.47 6.05
C ASP A 310 -10.53 12.14 4.82
N ALA A 311 -9.30 12.66 4.96
CA ALA A 311 -8.54 13.17 3.83
C ALA A 311 -8.19 12.05 2.83
N VAL A 312 -7.79 10.88 3.33
CA VAL A 312 -7.57 9.68 2.48
C VAL A 312 -8.84 9.29 1.73
N ALA A 313 -10.00 9.29 2.39
CA ALA A 313 -11.28 9.02 1.74
C ALA A 313 -11.63 10.08 0.68
N ALA A 314 -11.36 11.36 0.95
CA ALA A 314 -11.58 12.43 -0.02
C ALA A 314 -10.68 12.26 -1.25
N ARG A 315 -9.40 11.91 -1.05
CA ARG A 315 -8.46 11.62 -2.13
C ARG A 315 -8.89 10.41 -2.95
N ALA A 316 -9.18 9.28 -2.31
CA ALA A 316 -9.65 8.07 -2.97
C ALA A 316 -10.90 8.34 -3.83
N ARG A 317 -11.84 9.17 -3.33
CA ARG A 317 -13.02 9.58 -4.10
C ARG A 317 -12.68 10.43 -5.33
N ALA A 318 -11.70 11.33 -5.23
CA ALA A 318 -11.21 12.12 -6.37
C ALA A 318 -10.58 11.23 -7.44
N ASP A 319 -9.78 10.24 -7.04
CA ASP A 319 -9.07 9.32 -7.95
C ASP A 319 -10.02 8.39 -8.74
N LEU A 320 -11.27 8.20 -8.27
CA LEU A 320 -12.27 7.37 -8.96
C LEU A 320 -12.84 8.00 -10.23
N ALA A 321 -12.77 9.33 -10.41
CA ALA A 321 -13.21 10.05 -11.61
C ALA A 321 -14.60 9.64 -12.18
N GLY A 322 -15.54 9.22 -11.32
CA GLY A 322 -16.89 8.77 -11.70
C GLY A 322 -17.16 7.27 -11.52
N ALA A 323 -16.16 6.47 -11.12
CA ALA A 323 -16.30 5.07 -10.76
C ALA A 323 -16.74 4.82 -9.29
N ASP A 324 -17.13 5.87 -8.55
CA ASP A 324 -17.63 5.76 -7.18
C ASP A 324 -19.00 5.05 -7.17
N ASP A 325 -19.04 3.84 -6.61
CA ASP A 325 -20.25 3.03 -6.49
C ASP A 325 -21.05 3.26 -5.20
N GLY A 326 -20.47 4.01 -4.26
CA GLY A 326 -21.09 4.41 -3.02
C GLY A 326 -21.28 3.35 -1.96
N LEU A 327 -20.60 2.20 -2.06
CA LEU A 327 -20.73 1.17 -1.02
C LEU A 327 -20.38 1.70 0.36
N ASP A 328 -19.31 2.50 0.49
CA ASP A 328 -18.81 3.03 1.76
C ASP A 328 -19.85 3.83 2.55
N ARG A 329 -20.76 4.52 1.84
CA ARG A 329 -21.87 5.31 2.37
C ARG A 329 -23.09 4.46 2.78
N LEU A 330 -23.08 3.17 2.47
CA LEU A 330 -24.14 2.23 2.83
C LEU A 330 -23.73 1.32 4.01
N LEU A 331 -22.54 1.50 4.58
CA LEU A 331 -22.00 0.66 5.66
C LEU A 331 -22.31 1.20 7.06
N ASP A 332 -23.26 2.13 7.22
CA ASP A 332 -23.61 2.68 8.53
C ASP A 332 -24.11 1.58 9.49
N GLY A 333 -23.64 1.62 10.73
CA GLY A 333 -23.96 0.60 11.73
C GLY A 333 -23.21 -0.72 11.52
N TRP A 334 -22.04 -0.67 10.88
CA TRP A 334 -21.19 -1.85 10.67
C TRP A 334 -20.76 -2.48 12.01
N PHE A 335 -20.43 -1.64 12.98
CA PHE A 335 -20.14 -2.02 14.37
C PHE A 335 -21.35 -1.72 15.26
N THR A 336 -21.54 -2.52 16.30
CA THR A 336 -22.50 -2.19 17.36
C THR A 336 -21.84 -1.29 18.39
N GLY A 337 -22.62 -0.61 19.24
CA GLY A 337 -22.07 0.27 20.27
C GLY A 337 -21.53 1.58 19.70
N THR A 338 -20.65 2.25 20.45
CA THR A 338 -20.02 3.52 20.06
C THR A 338 -18.60 3.27 19.58
N PRO A 339 -18.09 4.03 18.58
CA PRO A 339 -16.68 3.94 18.20
C PRO A 339 -15.74 4.13 19.40
N LEU A 340 -14.55 3.55 19.31
CA LEU A 340 -13.46 3.82 20.24
C LEU A 340 -13.06 5.31 20.17
N PRO A 341 -12.35 5.83 21.20
CA PRO A 341 -11.92 7.22 21.21
C PRO A 341 -11.20 7.63 19.93
N GLU A 342 -11.52 8.83 19.45
CA GLU A 342 -10.89 9.43 18.27
C GLU A 342 -9.36 9.46 18.43
N ARG A 343 -8.66 9.12 17.34
CA ARG A 343 -7.20 9.08 17.27
C ARG A 343 -6.65 10.49 17.23
N SER A 344 -5.53 10.69 17.91
CA SER A 344 -4.84 11.98 17.92
C SER A 344 -4.22 12.28 16.56
N ALA A 345 -4.10 13.57 16.23
CA ALA A 345 -3.36 13.97 15.05
C ALA A 345 -1.88 13.54 15.17
N PRO A 346 -1.25 13.05 14.09
CA PRO A 346 0.17 12.71 14.10
C PRO A 346 1.03 13.92 14.45
N ALA A 347 2.09 13.69 15.24
CA ALA A 347 3.07 14.70 15.56
C ALA A 347 3.90 15.09 14.31
N PRO A 348 4.58 16.26 14.31
CA PRO A 348 5.44 16.67 13.21
C PRO A 348 6.52 15.64 12.87
N VAL A 349 7.07 14.98 13.89
CA VAL A 349 7.92 13.79 13.78
C VAL A 349 7.17 12.61 14.37
N THR A 350 6.98 11.56 13.58
CA THR A 350 6.40 10.28 14.04
C THR A 350 7.37 9.16 13.65
N VAL A 351 7.66 8.24 14.57
CA VAL A 351 8.59 7.13 14.32
C VAL A 351 7.92 5.81 14.66
N PHE A 352 8.01 4.88 13.72
CA PHE A 352 7.60 3.49 13.82
C PHE A 352 8.87 2.65 13.91
N GLY A 353 9.26 2.30 15.13
CA GLY A 353 10.56 1.67 15.40
C GLY A 353 10.67 0.24 14.92
N ASP A 354 9.56 -0.51 14.94
CA ASP A 354 9.52 -1.93 14.56
C ASP A 354 9.40 -2.08 13.04
N ALA A 355 8.49 -1.33 12.41
CA ALA A 355 8.39 -1.28 10.95
C ALA A 355 9.53 -0.49 10.29
N GLY A 356 10.17 0.40 11.06
CA GLY A 356 11.29 1.23 10.65
C GLY A 356 10.95 2.31 9.63
N TYR A 357 9.91 3.08 9.94
CA TYR A 357 9.57 4.30 9.21
C TYR A 357 9.69 5.52 10.13
N ALA A 358 10.19 6.63 9.59
CA ALA A 358 10.07 7.93 10.25
C ALA A 358 9.41 8.94 9.31
N VAL A 359 8.41 9.64 9.82
CA VAL A 359 7.70 10.69 9.11
C VAL A 359 8.09 12.03 9.70
N VAL A 360 8.69 12.90 8.90
CA VAL A 360 9.05 14.28 9.30
C VAL A 360 8.31 15.27 8.42
N ARG A 361 7.57 16.20 9.03
CA ARG A 361 6.80 17.24 8.36
C ARG A 361 7.34 18.62 8.68
N ALA A 362 7.69 19.38 7.65
CA ALA A 362 8.12 20.77 7.81
C ALA A 362 7.84 21.54 6.52
N ALA A 363 7.44 22.81 6.64
CA ALA A 363 7.43 23.74 5.51
C ALA A 363 6.65 23.24 4.26
N GLY A 364 5.49 22.61 4.47
CA GLY A 364 4.68 22.04 3.38
C GLY A 364 5.31 20.81 2.71
N VAL A 365 6.35 20.24 3.31
CA VAL A 365 7.01 19.00 2.90
C VAL A 365 6.69 17.93 3.93
N HIS A 366 6.13 16.84 3.46
CA HIS A 366 5.93 15.58 4.17
C HIS A 366 6.98 14.60 3.68
N THR A 367 7.72 13.99 4.60
CA THR A 367 8.75 13.00 4.24
C THR A 367 8.52 11.67 4.92
N VAL A 368 8.89 10.60 4.24
CA VAL A 368 8.97 9.26 4.83
C VAL A 368 10.38 8.74 4.61
N LEU A 369 11.07 8.43 5.71
CA LEU A 369 12.36 7.76 5.75
C LEU A 369 12.14 6.28 6.01
N ASP A 370 12.51 5.41 5.06
CA ASP A 370 12.54 3.96 5.25
C ASP A 370 13.90 3.54 5.81
N PHE A 371 13.91 2.89 6.97
CA PHE A 371 15.09 2.29 7.56
C PHE A 371 14.86 0.88 8.11
N GLY A 372 13.65 0.34 7.98
CA GLY A 372 13.21 -0.83 8.73
C GLY A 372 13.67 -2.17 8.21
N PRO A 373 13.05 -3.27 8.69
CA PRO A 373 13.19 -4.59 8.11
C PRO A 373 12.87 -4.59 6.61
N HIS A 374 13.34 -5.62 5.89
CA HIS A 374 13.12 -5.70 4.44
C HIS A 374 11.63 -5.79 4.07
N GLY A 375 10.79 -6.51 4.84
CA GLY A 375 9.37 -6.73 4.51
C GLY A 375 9.09 -8.05 3.77
N GLY A 376 10.02 -8.99 3.80
CA GLY A 376 9.86 -10.32 3.18
C GLY A 376 9.73 -10.25 1.66
N SER A 377 8.86 -11.07 1.07
CA SER A 377 8.69 -11.14 -0.40
C SER A 377 8.07 -9.90 -1.04
N HIS A 378 7.51 -9.01 -0.21
CA HIS A 378 6.92 -7.73 -0.62
C HIS A 378 7.87 -6.55 -0.36
N GLY A 379 9.03 -6.82 0.23
CA GLY A 379 10.04 -5.84 0.58
C GLY A 379 10.83 -5.32 -0.61
N HIS A 380 11.25 -4.06 -0.52
CA HIS A 380 12.15 -3.45 -1.51
C HIS A 380 13.59 -3.31 -0.97
N ARG A 381 14.57 -3.18 -1.88
CA ARG A 381 16.00 -2.98 -1.56
C ARG A 381 16.32 -1.49 -1.44
N ASP A 382 15.68 -0.81 -0.51
CA ASP A 382 15.52 0.64 -0.53
C ASP A 382 15.88 1.32 0.80
N LYS A 383 16.72 0.70 1.63
CA LYS A 383 16.99 1.22 2.97
C LYS A 383 17.72 2.55 2.92
N LEU A 384 17.27 3.44 3.81
CA LEU A 384 17.52 4.87 3.85
C LEU A 384 16.99 5.65 2.64
N SER A 385 15.95 5.17 1.95
CA SER A 385 15.19 5.99 0.99
C SER A 385 14.48 7.15 1.70
N LEU A 386 14.40 8.28 1.02
CA LEU A 386 13.64 9.44 1.47
C LEU A 386 12.59 9.81 0.43
N TYR A 387 11.34 9.56 0.77
CA TYR A 387 10.20 9.91 -0.04
C TYR A 387 9.71 11.32 0.31
N LEU A 388 9.34 12.11 -0.69
CA LEU A 388 8.95 13.51 -0.54
C LEU A 388 7.57 13.75 -1.13
N TYR A 389 6.67 14.30 -0.32
CA TYR A 389 5.30 14.62 -0.67
C TYR A 389 4.93 16.04 -0.22
N GLY A 390 4.04 16.69 -0.96
CA GLY A 390 3.32 17.88 -0.55
C GLY A 390 2.03 17.54 0.21
N VAL A 391 1.07 18.46 0.19
CA VAL A 391 -0.31 18.17 0.61
C VAL A 391 -0.90 17.14 -0.36
N THR A 392 -0.75 17.36 -1.67
CA THR A 392 -1.28 16.47 -2.72
C THR A 392 -0.23 15.97 -3.71
N ALA A 393 0.90 16.67 -3.86
CA ALA A 393 1.94 16.34 -4.84
C ALA A 393 2.91 15.23 -4.36
N PRO A 394 3.03 14.11 -5.09
CA PRO A 394 4.05 13.10 -4.84
C PRO A 394 5.35 13.44 -5.60
N TRP A 395 6.16 14.35 -5.07
CA TRP A 395 7.36 14.84 -5.78
C TRP A 395 8.39 13.73 -6.02
N GLN A 396 8.67 12.93 -4.99
CA GLN A 396 9.60 11.80 -5.02
C GLN A 396 8.98 10.65 -4.22
N PRO A 397 8.01 9.93 -4.81
CA PRO A 397 7.31 8.86 -4.11
C PRO A 397 8.13 7.57 -4.11
N ASP A 398 7.74 6.63 -3.26
CA ASP A 398 8.00 5.20 -3.54
C ASP A 398 7.32 4.87 -4.88
N PRO A 399 8.01 4.19 -5.82
CA PRO A 399 7.41 3.84 -7.10
C PRO A 399 6.21 2.90 -6.99
N GLY A 400 6.04 2.19 -5.87
CA GLY A 400 5.08 1.10 -5.73
C GLY A 400 5.46 -0.09 -6.61
N GLN A 401 4.47 -0.90 -6.96
CA GLN A 401 4.68 -2.16 -7.69
C GLN A 401 3.64 -2.40 -8.78
N VAL A 402 4.09 -2.95 -9.91
CA VAL A 402 3.23 -3.35 -11.04
C VAL A 402 2.56 -4.69 -10.76
N PRO A 403 1.50 -5.07 -11.50
CA PRO A 403 1.01 -6.44 -11.43
C PRO A 403 2.14 -7.44 -11.78
N TYR A 404 2.28 -8.46 -10.95
CA TYR A 404 3.48 -9.29 -10.86
C TYR A 404 3.82 -10.13 -12.10
N ALA A 405 2.93 -10.26 -13.08
CA ALA A 405 3.24 -10.97 -14.32
C ALA A 405 4.16 -10.18 -15.27
N HIS A 406 4.46 -8.91 -14.98
CA HIS A 406 5.50 -8.16 -15.70
C HIS A 406 6.82 -8.23 -14.93
N GLU A 407 7.59 -9.28 -15.18
CA GLU A 407 8.80 -9.62 -14.41
C GLU A 407 9.84 -8.49 -14.42
N GLU A 408 10.10 -7.84 -15.57
CA GLU A 408 11.16 -6.84 -15.68
C GLU A 408 10.87 -5.57 -14.88
N PHE A 409 9.63 -5.08 -14.88
CA PHE A 409 9.24 -3.94 -14.06
C PHE A 409 9.14 -4.32 -12.59
N ARG A 410 8.70 -5.55 -12.29
CA ARG A 410 8.67 -6.05 -10.92
C ARG A 410 10.07 -6.07 -10.29
N ASP A 411 11.05 -6.61 -11.03
CA ASP A 411 12.44 -6.65 -10.61
C ASP A 411 13.03 -5.24 -10.46
N LEU A 412 12.71 -4.34 -11.39
CA LEU A 412 13.16 -2.96 -11.33
C LEU A 412 12.60 -2.23 -10.12
N TYR A 413 11.29 -2.32 -9.87
CA TYR A 413 10.66 -1.60 -8.76
C TYR A 413 11.03 -2.16 -7.39
N ALA A 414 11.44 -3.43 -7.28
CA ALA A 414 12.02 -3.96 -6.04
C ALA A 414 13.51 -3.59 -5.83
N SER A 415 14.17 -3.00 -6.84
CA SER A 415 15.61 -2.69 -6.83
C SER A 415 15.92 -1.36 -6.14
N THR A 416 17.11 -1.22 -5.56
CA THR A 416 17.65 0.07 -5.09
C THR A 416 17.67 1.11 -6.21
N ALA A 417 17.94 0.70 -7.45
CA ALA A 417 18.05 1.61 -8.57
C ALA A 417 16.77 2.43 -8.84
N ALA A 418 15.58 1.92 -8.47
CA ALA A 418 14.30 2.60 -8.63
C ALA A 418 13.94 3.57 -7.49
N HIS A 419 14.70 3.56 -6.38
CA HIS A 419 14.37 4.31 -5.17
C HIS A 419 15.29 5.53 -4.94
N PRO A 420 14.84 6.54 -4.18
CA PRO A 420 15.64 7.69 -3.76
C PRO A 420 16.59 7.33 -2.60
N ALA A 421 17.31 6.22 -2.76
CA ALA A 421 18.25 5.64 -1.83
C ALA A 421 19.69 6.08 -2.15
N PHE A 422 20.65 5.52 -1.40
CA PHE A 422 22.05 5.56 -1.76
C PHE A 422 22.48 4.26 -2.45
N ARG A 423 23.47 4.35 -3.34
CA ARG A 423 24.08 3.19 -4.00
C ARG A 423 25.59 3.24 -3.94
N VAL A 424 26.20 2.06 -3.79
CA VAL A 424 27.65 1.87 -3.84
C VAL A 424 27.99 1.07 -5.09
N ASP A 425 28.95 1.57 -5.88
CA ASP A 425 29.45 0.98 -7.12
C ASP A 425 28.40 0.65 -8.19
N GLY A 426 27.19 1.19 -8.03
CA GLY A 426 26.06 0.86 -8.88
C GLY A 426 25.52 -0.56 -8.66
N ALA A 427 25.74 -1.13 -7.48
CA ALA A 427 25.14 -2.38 -7.03
C ALA A 427 23.80 -2.15 -6.32
N GLU A 428 22.99 -3.20 -6.26
CA GLU A 428 21.79 -3.25 -5.42
C GLU A 428 22.19 -3.49 -3.97
N GLN A 429 21.44 -2.91 -3.03
CA GLN A 429 21.59 -3.23 -1.62
C GLN A 429 21.27 -4.72 -1.39
N ALA A 430 21.92 -5.34 -0.41
CA ALA A 430 21.46 -6.62 0.10
C ALA A 430 20.05 -6.47 0.72
N GLU A 431 19.32 -7.57 0.85
CA GLU A 431 18.15 -7.61 1.74
C GLU A 431 18.63 -7.35 3.16
N CYS A 432 18.28 -6.18 3.69
CA CYS A 432 18.85 -5.67 4.92
C CYS A 432 17.79 -4.96 5.79
N ALA A 433 18.18 -4.71 7.02
CA ALA A 433 17.45 -3.87 7.96
C ALA A 433 18.38 -2.76 8.44
N GLY A 434 17.86 -1.55 8.52
CA GLY A 434 18.51 -0.46 9.24
C GLY A 434 18.08 -0.44 10.71
N ARG A 435 18.52 0.60 11.42
CA ARG A 435 18.12 0.88 12.80
C ARG A 435 17.98 2.38 13.03
N LEU A 436 17.02 2.74 13.88
CA LEU A 436 16.93 4.09 14.42
C LEU A 436 18.12 4.35 15.35
N LEU A 437 18.80 5.48 15.15
CA LEU A 437 19.86 5.96 16.04
C LEU A 437 19.33 6.98 17.05
N ASN A 438 18.55 7.94 16.56
CA ASN A 438 17.98 9.00 17.38
C ASN A 438 16.70 9.55 16.74
N ALA A 439 15.77 10.00 17.58
CA ALA A 439 14.63 10.80 17.16
C ALA A 439 14.27 11.81 18.26
N ASP A 440 13.83 12.98 17.84
CA ASP A 440 13.29 14.04 18.69
C ASP A 440 12.12 14.74 17.99
N ASP A 441 11.59 15.81 18.59
CA ASP A 441 10.41 16.51 18.06
C ASP A 441 10.64 17.16 16.69
N THR A 442 11.89 17.27 16.21
CA THR A 442 12.21 17.89 14.93
C THR A 442 13.03 17.01 13.99
N SER A 443 13.56 15.87 14.43
CA SER A 443 14.42 15.05 13.59
C SER A 443 14.33 13.55 13.84
N ALA A 444 14.69 12.78 12.81
CA ALA A 444 14.90 11.34 12.88
C ALA A 444 16.22 10.98 12.18
N THR A 445 16.99 10.10 12.79
CA THR A 445 18.29 9.63 12.28
C THR A 445 18.31 8.12 12.31
N ALA A 446 18.61 7.52 11.16
CA ALA A 446 18.68 6.07 11.02
C ALA A 446 19.95 5.65 10.27
N GLU A 447 20.41 4.42 10.51
CA GLU A 447 21.57 3.86 9.83
C GLU A 447 21.31 2.50 9.21
N VAL A 448 22.13 2.15 8.23
CA VAL A 448 22.28 0.79 7.71
C VAL A 448 23.77 0.46 7.56
N THR A 449 24.14 -0.76 7.95
CA THR A 449 25.52 -1.27 7.90
C THR A 449 25.67 -2.56 7.09
N THR A 450 24.55 -3.14 6.67
CA THR A 450 24.50 -4.43 5.97
C THR A 450 23.98 -4.32 4.54
N ALA A 451 23.73 -3.10 4.06
CA ALA A 451 23.30 -2.86 2.67
C ALA A 451 24.43 -3.20 1.67
N TYR A 452 25.68 -2.90 2.04
CA TYR A 452 26.89 -3.23 1.28
C TYR A 452 28.02 -3.60 2.25
N ASP A 453 28.85 -4.59 1.87
CA ASP A 453 29.96 -5.04 2.70
C ASP A 453 30.95 -3.90 3.01
N GLY A 454 31.27 -3.72 4.30
CA GLY A 454 32.23 -2.71 4.74
C GLY A 454 31.76 -1.25 4.60
N VAL A 455 30.46 -1.03 4.35
CA VAL A 455 29.86 0.30 4.20
C VAL A 455 28.86 0.56 5.32
N ARG A 456 28.99 1.73 5.94
CA ARG A 456 28.00 2.29 6.86
C ARG A 456 27.40 3.55 6.25
N ALA A 457 26.07 3.60 6.16
CA ALA A 457 25.33 4.79 5.79
C ALA A 457 24.43 5.25 6.95
N VAL A 458 24.34 6.56 7.14
CA VAL A 458 23.45 7.22 8.11
C VAL A 458 22.68 8.31 7.40
N ARG A 459 21.38 8.35 7.56
CA ARG A 459 20.53 9.42 7.04
C ARG A 459 19.80 10.11 8.18
N ARG A 460 19.90 11.43 8.23
CA ARG A 460 19.23 12.31 9.19
C ARG A 460 18.28 13.24 8.43
N VAL A 461 17.02 13.25 8.85
CA VAL A 461 15.99 14.15 8.34
C VAL A 461 15.59 15.09 9.47
N GLU A 462 15.60 16.40 9.22
CA GLU A 462 15.33 17.42 10.23
C GLU A 462 14.36 18.47 9.68
N ALA A 463 13.33 18.77 10.47
CA ALA A 463 12.43 19.89 10.29
C ALA A 463 13.15 21.20 10.66
N GLY A 464 13.37 22.06 9.67
CA GLY A 464 13.73 23.47 9.88
C GLY A 464 12.49 24.36 10.01
N THR A 465 12.71 25.65 10.25
CA THR A 465 11.62 26.63 10.44
C THR A 465 10.74 26.77 9.20
N CYS A 466 11.35 26.82 8.01
CA CYS A 466 10.71 27.08 6.73
C CYS A 466 11.25 26.17 5.62
N HIS A 467 11.95 25.12 6.00
CA HIS A 467 12.59 24.16 5.10
C HIS A 467 12.75 22.82 5.81
N LEU A 468 13.02 21.77 5.03
CA LEU A 468 13.40 20.45 5.51
C LEU A 468 14.86 20.18 5.12
N VAL A 469 15.61 19.56 6.02
CA VAL A 469 17.01 19.20 5.83
C VAL A 469 17.13 17.68 5.75
N ASP A 470 17.86 17.20 4.74
CA ASP A 470 18.23 15.81 4.55
C ASP A 470 19.76 15.70 4.49
N VAL A 471 20.35 14.94 5.40
CA VAL A 471 21.78 14.67 5.42
C VAL A 471 22.03 13.18 5.38
N LEU A 472 22.67 12.71 4.30
CA LEU A 472 23.12 11.35 4.13
C LEU A 472 24.65 11.29 4.24
N THR A 473 25.16 10.59 5.24
CA THR A 473 26.59 10.29 5.40
C THR A 473 26.86 8.84 5.05
N VAL A 474 27.78 8.61 4.12
CA VAL A 474 28.26 7.27 3.77
C VAL A 474 29.74 7.16 4.10
N THR A 475 30.12 6.12 4.83
CA THR A 475 31.48 5.82 5.27
C THR A 475 31.84 4.38 4.91
N GLY A 476 33.10 4.15 4.55
CA GLY A 476 33.58 2.82 4.22
C GLY A 476 35.10 2.75 4.25
N GLU A 477 35.63 1.54 4.24
CA GLU A 477 37.06 1.31 4.19
C GLU A 477 37.68 1.81 2.87
N ARG A 478 39.00 1.97 2.84
CA ARG A 478 39.69 2.43 1.63
C ARG A 478 39.47 1.43 0.48
N GLY A 479 38.87 1.90 -0.60
CA GLY A 479 38.52 1.07 -1.76
C GLY A 479 37.09 0.52 -1.74
N ALA A 480 36.38 0.59 -0.60
CA ALA A 480 34.98 0.17 -0.51
C ALA A 480 33.99 1.20 -1.10
N LEU A 481 34.43 2.47 -1.27
CA LEU A 481 33.61 3.56 -1.81
C LEU A 481 34.24 4.13 -3.10
N ALA A 482 34.47 3.29 -4.10
CA ALA A 482 34.97 3.74 -5.40
C ALA A 482 33.95 4.67 -6.09
N ARG A 483 32.65 4.36 -5.96
CA ARG A 483 31.55 5.22 -6.39
C ARG A 483 30.39 5.16 -5.39
N VAL A 484 30.00 6.31 -4.84
CA VAL A 484 28.79 6.43 -3.99
C VAL A 484 27.85 7.43 -4.61
N SER A 485 26.60 7.03 -4.82
CA SER A 485 25.57 7.87 -5.42
C SER A 485 24.42 8.09 -4.45
N ALA A 486 24.03 9.34 -4.24
CA ALA A 486 22.72 9.70 -3.69
C ALA A 486 21.74 9.95 -4.83
N GLN A 487 20.56 9.33 -4.77
CA GLN A 487 19.65 9.23 -5.91
C GLN A 487 18.41 10.12 -5.75
N LEU A 488 18.00 10.74 -6.84
CA LEU A 488 16.70 11.40 -6.99
C LEU A 488 15.82 10.60 -7.95
N ARG A 489 14.60 10.30 -7.54
CA ARG A 489 13.61 9.50 -8.28
C ARG A 489 12.26 10.22 -8.33
N PRO A 490 12.15 11.26 -9.18
CA PRO A 490 10.92 12.05 -9.24
C PRO A 490 9.72 11.27 -9.74
N GLY A 491 8.58 11.46 -9.06
CA GLY A 491 7.25 11.13 -9.56
C GLY A 491 6.67 12.24 -10.45
N VAL A 492 7.32 13.40 -10.53
CA VAL A 492 6.89 14.58 -11.28
C VAL A 492 7.94 15.07 -12.28
N ALA A 493 7.68 16.15 -13.02
CA ALA A 493 8.74 16.77 -13.83
C ALA A 493 9.78 17.44 -12.92
N LEU A 494 11.06 17.34 -13.29
CA LEU A 494 12.20 17.83 -12.50
C LEU A 494 13.13 18.65 -13.39
N ASP A 495 13.34 19.91 -13.02
CA ASP A 495 14.41 20.74 -13.56
C ASP A 495 15.62 20.77 -12.61
N LEU A 496 16.82 20.75 -13.19
CA LEU A 496 18.08 20.86 -12.45
C LEU A 496 18.91 22.02 -13.00
N GLN A 497 19.39 22.88 -12.10
CA GLN A 497 20.27 23.99 -12.41
C GLN A 497 21.62 23.77 -11.74
N VAL A 498 22.65 23.62 -12.56
CA VAL A 498 24.04 23.41 -12.10
C VAL A 498 24.81 24.71 -12.28
N GLN A 499 25.29 25.27 -11.17
CA GLN A 499 26.12 26.47 -11.16
C GLN A 499 27.62 26.09 -11.21
N ALA A 500 28.47 27.03 -11.62
CA ALA A 500 29.94 26.81 -11.63
C ALA A 500 30.47 26.50 -10.21
N SER A 501 29.89 27.16 -9.22
CA SER A 501 30.13 27.02 -7.78
C SER A 501 28.82 27.14 -7.01
N GLY A 502 28.73 26.52 -5.84
CA GLY A 502 27.51 26.52 -5.03
C GLY A 502 26.68 25.23 -5.18
N PRO A 503 25.52 25.16 -4.50
CA PRO A 503 24.65 23.99 -4.54
C PRO A 503 23.99 23.82 -5.91
N VAL A 504 23.68 22.58 -6.27
CA VAL A 504 22.78 22.27 -7.39
C VAL A 504 21.36 22.60 -6.96
N ARG A 505 20.60 23.30 -7.81
CA ARG A 505 19.21 23.64 -7.50
C ARG A 505 18.26 22.75 -8.29
N THR A 506 17.16 22.35 -7.67
CA THR A 506 16.09 21.59 -8.33
C THR A 506 14.74 22.27 -8.17
N THR A 507 13.90 22.12 -9.19
CA THR A 507 12.48 22.51 -9.12
C THR A 507 11.64 21.30 -9.54
N TRP A 508 10.70 20.92 -8.68
CA TRP A 508 9.81 19.78 -8.90
C TRP A 508 8.40 20.31 -9.19
N TYR A 509 7.84 19.91 -10.33
CA TYR A 509 6.57 20.44 -10.84
C TYR A 509 5.42 19.46 -10.60
N GLY A 510 4.89 19.46 -9.38
CA GLY A 510 3.61 18.81 -9.04
C GLY A 510 2.46 19.82 -8.98
N ASP A 511 1.34 19.41 -8.40
CA ASP A 511 0.24 20.34 -8.04
C ASP A 511 0.74 21.45 -7.11
N GLU A 512 1.76 21.13 -6.30
CA GLU A 512 2.58 22.07 -5.56
C GLU A 512 4.03 22.08 -6.08
N LEU A 513 4.70 23.22 -5.98
CA LEU A 513 6.13 23.35 -6.33
C LEU A 513 7.01 23.02 -5.12
N LEU A 514 8.05 22.24 -5.38
CA LEU A 514 9.16 22.04 -4.44
C LEU A 514 10.44 22.62 -5.03
N HIS A 515 11.20 23.32 -4.19
CA HIS A 515 12.57 23.73 -4.50
C HIS A 515 13.55 22.92 -3.65
N GLY A 516 14.62 22.44 -4.29
CA GLY A 516 15.71 21.72 -3.63
C GLY A 516 17.06 22.37 -3.85
N TRP A 517 17.94 22.30 -2.85
CA TRP A 517 19.34 22.72 -2.91
C TRP A 517 20.22 21.57 -2.44
N HIS A 518 21.14 21.11 -3.28
CA HIS A 518 21.94 19.91 -3.05
C HIS A 518 23.43 20.24 -3.06
N THR A 519 24.14 19.79 -2.02
CA THR A 519 25.58 19.94 -1.86
C THR A 519 26.20 18.68 -1.28
N ALA A 520 27.52 18.56 -1.33
CA ALA A 520 28.23 17.44 -0.74
C ALA A 520 29.61 17.84 -0.22
N SER A 521 30.17 17.03 0.70
CA SER A 521 31.49 17.26 1.29
C SER A 521 32.65 17.10 0.29
N THR A 522 32.36 16.51 -0.87
CA THR A 522 33.28 16.41 -2.03
C THR A 522 32.60 17.01 -3.25
N PRO A 523 33.33 17.54 -4.24
CA PRO A 523 32.72 18.00 -5.48
C PRO A 523 31.92 16.89 -6.17
N VAL A 524 30.60 17.07 -6.24
CA VAL A 524 29.69 16.18 -6.98
C VAL A 524 29.00 16.97 -8.08
N ARG A 525 28.73 16.29 -9.19
CA ARG A 525 27.91 16.79 -10.29
C ARG A 525 26.76 15.81 -10.51
N PRO A 526 25.53 16.29 -10.75
CA PRO A 526 24.41 15.41 -11.02
C PRO A 526 24.61 14.78 -12.41
N PHE A 527 24.35 13.49 -12.50
CA PHE A 527 24.19 12.80 -13.78
C PHE A 527 22.71 12.50 -13.99
N CYS A 528 22.12 13.11 -15.03
CA CYS A 528 20.71 12.97 -15.34
C CYS A 528 20.49 11.99 -16.49
N ARG A 529 19.46 11.16 -16.39
CA ARG A 529 19.04 10.22 -17.44
C ARG A 529 17.53 10.03 -17.42
N PRO A 530 16.92 9.62 -18.54
CA PRO A 530 15.55 9.11 -18.52
C PRO A 530 15.47 7.85 -17.65
N GLY A 531 14.41 7.77 -16.85
CA GLY A 531 14.00 6.57 -16.13
C GLY A 531 12.47 6.41 -16.17
N PRO A 532 11.93 5.25 -15.73
CA PRO A 532 10.49 5.03 -15.66
C PRO A 532 9.81 5.95 -14.64
N GLY A 533 8.50 6.08 -14.79
CA GLY A 533 7.61 6.67 -13.79
C GLY A 533 7.31 5.68 -12.66
N PRO A 534 6.41 6.04 -11.73
CA PRO A 534 5.87 5.09 -10.75
C PRO A 534 5.10 3.95 -11.44
N ALA A 535 4.73 2.93 -10.67
CA ALA A 535 4.18 1.67 -11.18
C ALA A 535 2.80 1.80 -11.84
N ASP A 536 2.10 2.92 -11.69
CA ASP A 536 0.85 3.20 -12.41
C ASP A 536 1.07 3.50 -13.91
N ASP A 537 2.21 4.10 -14.25
CA ASP A 537 2.65 4.30 -15.63
C ASP A 537 4.18 4.21 -15.77
N PRO A 538 4.74 2.98 -15.84
CA PRO A 538 6.19 2.78 -15.97
C PRO A 538 6.80 3.42 -17.22
N GLN A 539 5.99 3.65 -18.25
CA GLN A 539 6.42 4.27 -19.52
C GLN A 539 6.41 5.80 -19.45
N GLN A 540 5.90 6.38 -18.37
CA GLN A 540 5.96 7.82 -18.18
C GLN A 540 7.38 8.23 -17.81
N GLN A 541 8.14 8.69 -18.81
CA GLN A 541 9.54 9.04 -18.60
C GLN A 541 9.70 10.15 -17.55
N ARG A 542 10.54 9.89 -16.55
CA ARG A 542 10.96 10.83 -15.50
C ARG A 542 12.47 11.07 -15.57
N THR A 543 12.91 12.24 -15.09
CA THR A 543 14.33 12.60 -15.06
C THR A 543 14.96 12.02 -13.79
N TRP A 544 15.62 10.87 -13.89
CA TRP A 544 16.40 10.33 -12.79
C TRP A 544 17.73 11.10 -12.69
N ALA A 545 18.14 11.45 -11.48
CA ALA A 545 19.41 12.13 -11.24
C ALA A 545 20.20 11.43 -10.12
N ASP A 546 21.50 11.22 -10.35
CA ASP A 546 22.39 10.62 -9.37
C ASP A 546 23.54 11.60 -9.04
N PHE A 547 23.74 11.92 -7.76
CA PHE A 547 24.85 12.72 -7.25
C PHE A 547 25.96 11.80 -6.81
N THR A 548 27.08 11.78 -7.53
CA THR A 548 28.09 10.74 -7.37
C THR A 548 29.41 11.28 -6.85
N ALA A 549 29.85 10.79 -5.69
CA ALA A 549 31.20 10.93 -5.18
C ALA A 549 32.06 9.73 -5.58
N ARG A 550 33.36 9.96 -5.73
CA ARG A 550 34.33 8.94 -6.19
C ARG A 550 35.54 8.89 -5.29
N ASP A 551 36.13 7.71 -5.19
CA ASP A 551 37.43 7.45 -4.55
C ASP A 551 37.55 8.10 -3.16
N THR A 552 36.51 7.91 -2.33
CA THR A 552 36.44 8.47 -0.98
C THR A 552 36.44 7.37 0.08
N THR A 553 36.57 7.77 1.35
CA THR A 553 36.29 6.92 2.52
C THR A 553 35.10 7.44 3.33
N ARG A 554 34.69 8.69 3.05
CA ARG A 554 33.54 9.36 3.66
C ARG A 554 32.99 10.40 2.70
N VAL A 555 31.68 10.42 2.53
CA VAL A 555 30.97 11.50 1.84
C VAL A 555 29.73 11.88 2.63
N VAL A 556 29.46 13.18 2.72
CA VAL A 556 28.20 13.75 3.20
C VAL A 556 27.49 14.34 2.01
N PHE A 557 26.28 13.87 1.72
CA PHE A 557 25.33 14.53 0.83
C PHE A 557 24.34 15.29 1.70
N ALA A 558 24.09 16.56 1.36
CA ALA A 558 23.14 17.39 2.09
C ALA A 558 22.18 18.06 1.12
N SER A 559 20.88 17.92 1.39
CA SER A 559 19.81 18.52 0.63
C SER A 559 18.93 19.38 1.54
N VAL A 560 18.49 20.52 1.02
CA VAL A 560 17.47 21.36 1.65
C VAL A 560 16.28 21.44 0.74
N TYR A 561 15.09 21.25 1.28
CA TYR A 561 13.83 21.27 0.54
C TYR A 561 12.89 22.32 1.11
N GLN A 562 12.24 23.09 0.23
CA GLN A 562 11.26 24.11 0.62
C GLN A 562 10.11 24.11 -0.39
N SER A 563 8.88 23.94 0.11
CA SER A 563 7.69 24.20 -0.70
C SER A 563 7.57 25.71 -0.96
N ALA A 564 7.14 26.09 -2.17
CA ALA A 564 7.15 27.49 -2.61
C ALA A 564 6.36 28.47 -1.71
N SER A 565 5.45 27.97 -0.88
CA SER A 565 4.62 28.77 0.04
C SER A 565 5.18 28.92 1.46
N ALA A 566 6.36 28.36 1.76
CA ALA A 566 6.76 28.09 3.14
C ALA A 566 7.63 29.14 3.84
N GLY A 567 7.45 30.44 3.58
CA GLY A 567 8.16 31.52 4.28
C GLY A 567 9.32 32.14 3.46
N PRO A 568 10.33 32.76 4.10
CA PRO A 568 11.45 33.37 3.40
C PRO A 568 12.18 32.35 2.53
N ALA A 569 12.41 32.69 1.26
CA ALA A 569 13.03 31.79 0.31
C ALA A 569 14.47 31.41 0.72
N VAL A 570 14.84 30.15 0.57
CA VAL A 570 16.24 29.73 0.70
C VAL A 570 17.06 30.38 -0.43
N THR A 571 18.14 31.07 -0.06
CA THR A 571 19.01 31.80 -1.01
C THR A 571 20.35 31.10 -1.23
N ASP A 572 20.88 30.45 -0.19
CA ASP A 572 22.15 29.72 -0.23
C ASP A 572 22.17 28.53 0.73
N VAL A 573 22.88 27.49 0.34
CA VAL A 573 23.10 26.26 1.13
C VAL A 573 24.54 25.83 0.96
N ARG A 574 25.27 25.73 2.08
CA ARG A 574 26.69 25.36 2.08
C ARG A 574 27.03 24.44 3.24
N LEU A 575 27.88 23.46 2.98
CA LEU A 575 28.53 22.68 4.04
C LEU A 575 29.73 23.47 4.55
N ALA A 576 29.78 23.67 5.86
CA ALA A 576 30.85 24.33 6.61
C ALA A 576 31.34 23.42 7.74
N GLU A 577 32.40 23.83 8.46
CA GLU A 577 32.92 23.07 9.60
C GLU A 577 31.87 22.94 10.71
N GLU A 578 31.09 23.99 10.93
CA GLU A 578 30.00 24.02 11.92
C GLU A 578 28.75 23.20 11.54
N GLY A 579 28.64 22.72 10.30
CA GLY A 579 27.49 21.97 9.79
C GLY A 579 26.95 22.48 8.45
N LEU A 580 25.69 22.17 8.16
CA LEU A 580 24.98 22.65 6.96
C LEU A 580 24.38 24.02 7.26
N VAL A 581 24.89 25.05 6.60
CA VAL A 581 24.41 26.42 6.75
C VAL A 581 23.37 26.71 5.67
N VAL A 582 22.17 27.11 6.10
CA VAL A 582 21.04 27.52 5.26
C VAL A 582 20.81 29.01 5.44
N SER A 583 20.90 29.78 4.35
CA SER A 583 20.67 31.23 4.36
C SER A 583 19.34 31.56 3.70
N LEU A 584 18.54 32.44 4.31
CA LEU A 584 17.22 32.82 3.82
C LEU A 584 17.19 34.26 3.29
N ALA A 585 16.18 34.59 2.50
CA ALA A 585 16.01 35.89 1.86
C ALA A 585 15.80 37.06 2.85
N ASP A 586 15.37 36.76 4.07
CA ASP A 586 15.23 37.75 5.16
C ASP A 586 16.55 38.02 5.89
N GLY A 587 17.65 37.36 5.48
CA GLY A 587 18.98 37.49 6.06
C GLY A 587 19.27 36.55 7.23
N SER A 588 18.28 35.75 7.68
CA SER A 588 18.50 34.75 8.71
C SER A 588 19.40 33.59 8.22
N ARG A 589 20.09 32.98 9.18
CA ARG A 589 21.01 31.87 8.95
C ARG A 589 20.76 30.77 9.97
N HIS A 590 20.56 29.56 9.48
CA HIS A 590 20.34 28.36 10.28
C HIS A 590 21.50 27.38 10.06
N VAL A 591 21.97 26.74 11.14
CA VAL A 591 23.04 25.76 11.08
C VAL A 591 22.49 24.42 11.56
N HIS A 592 22.56 23.41 10.71
CA HIS A 592 22.08 22.06 10.99
C HIS A 592 23.25 21.11 11.11
N ARG A 593 23.14 20.14 12.02
CA ARG A 593 24.20 19.14 12.22
C ARG A 593 24.30 18.22 11.01
N THR A 594 25.54 17.95 10.61
CA THR A 594 25.87 17.03 9.51
C THR A 594 26.42 15.69 9.99
N GLU A 595 26.65 15.57 11.30
CA GLU A 595 27.05 14.34 11.96
C GLU A 595 25.83 13.62 12.54
N ALA A 596 25.97 12.29 12.64
CA ALA A 596 24.97 11.37 13.16
C ALA A 596 24.76 11.53 14.66
#